data_AF-A0A447TZ41-F1
#
_entry.id   AF-A0A447TZ41-F1
#
_cell.length_a   1.000
_cell.length_b   1.000
_cell.length_c   1.000
_cell.angle_alpha   90.00
_cell.angle_beta   90.00
_cell.angle_gamma   90.00
#
_symmetry.space_group_name_H-M   'P 1'
#
loop_
_entity.id
_entity.type
_entity.pdbx_description
1 polymer ?
#
loop_
_entity_poly.entity_id
_entity_poly.type
_entity_poly.pdbx_seq_one_letter_code
_entity_poly.pdbx_strand_id
1 'polypeptide(L)' 'MLASMRLCANVPAQHAIQTALGGYQSISEFILPGGRLYEQRNRAWELINDIPRRFLRKTARRVVHVPQDRR' A
#
# COMPACT_ATOMS: atom_id res chain seq x y z
N MET A 1 0.23 -26.14 12.95
CA MET A 1 1.26 -25.15 13.34
C MET A 1 2.47 -25.33 12.40
N LEU A 2 2.37 -24.82 11.16
CA LEU A 2 3.39 -25.00 10.10
C LEU A 2 4.40 -23.84 10.01
N ALA A 3 4.25 -22.81 10.86
CA ALA A 3 5.06 -21.60 10.81
C ALA A 3 6.51 -21.76 11.32
N SER A 4 6.90 -22.95 11.80
CA SER A 4 8.16 -23.17 12.51
C SER A 4 9.28 -23.80 11.67
N MET A 5 9.05 -24.11 10.38
CA MET A 5 10.14 -24.58 9.50
C MET A 5 11.14 -23.47 9.10
N ARG A 6 10.76 -22.20 9.27
CA ARG A 6 11.66 -21.05 9.45
C ARG A 6 11.44 -20.54 10.87
N LEU A 7 12.48 -20.61 11.71
CA LEU A 7 12.43 -20.55 13.17
C LEU A 7 11.57 -19.40 13.75
N CYS A 8 11.54 -18.23 13.09
CA CYS A 8 10.61 -17.14 13.36
C CYS A 8 10.81 -16.03 12.31
N ALA A 9 9.79 -15.19 12.08
CA ALA A 9 10.03 -13.88 11.46
C ALA A 9 10.96 -13.08 12.38
N ASN A 10 11.81 -12.21 11.82
CA ASN A 10 12.78 -11.47 12.61
C ASN A 10 12.09 -10.77 13.80
N VAL A 11 12.53 -11.10 15.03
CA VAL A 11 11.85 -10.70 16.27
C VAL A 11 11.69 -9.17 16.40
N PRO A 12 12.69 -8.34 16.03
CA PRO A 12 12.54 -6.89 16.07
C PRO A 12 11.41 -6.35 15.17
N ALA A 13 11.21 -6.88 13.95
CA ALA A 13 10.11 -6.42 13.11
C ALA A 13 8.74 -6.87 13.61
N GLN A 14 8.63 -7.91 14.44
CA GLN A 14 7.35 -8.29 15.03
C GLN A 14 6.80 -7.18 15.94
N HIS A 15 7.66 -6.44 16.64
CA HIS A 15 7.26 -5.27 17.43
C HIS A 15 6.80 -4.10 16.54
N ALA A 16 7.34 -3.96 15.34
CA ALA A 16 6.93 -2.91 14.40
C ALA A 16 5.48 -3.10 13.89
N ILE A 17 4.93 -4.32 13.93
CA ILE A 17 3.56 -4.62 13.47
C ILE A 17 2.52 -3.86 14.30
N GLN A 18 2.70 -3.77 15.62
CA GLN A 18 1.75 -3.07 16.50
C GLN A 18 1.74 -1.57 16.23
N THR A 19 2.91 -0.97 15.99
CA THR A 19 3.04 0.44 15.63
C THR A 19 2.55 0.72 14.20
N ALA A 20 2.72 -0.23 13.28
CA ALA A 20 2.26 -0.08 11.91
C ALA A 20 0.73 -0.21 11.78
N LEU A 21 0.10 -1.06 12.59
CA LEU A 21 -1.36 -1.24 12.60
C LEU A 21 -2.09 -0.25 13.53
N GLY A 22 -1.41 0.22 14.59
CA GLY A 22 -1.96 1.17 15.54
C GLY A 22 -1.59 2.63 15.23
N GLY A 23 -2.42 3.56 15.68
CA GLY A 23 -2.11 5.00 15.59
C GLY A 23 -2.24 5.60 14.19
N TYR A 24 -1.50 6.68 13.95
CA TYR A 24 -1.60 7.48 12.73
C TYR A 24 -0.96 6.76 11.54
N GLN A 25 -1.75 6.58 10.48
CA GLN A 25 -1.31 5.95 9.24
C GLN A 25 -0.65 6.98 8.33
N SER A 26 0.66 7.19 8.48
CA SER A 26 1.47 8.14 7.69
C SER A 26 1.41 7.88 6.17
N ILE A 27 1.10 6.66 5.76
CA ILE A 27 0.90 6.30 4.35
C ILE A 27 -0.26 7.07 3.70
N SER A 28 -1.24 7.50 4.50
CA SER A 28 -2.45 8.19 4.03
C SER A 28 -2.12 9.49 3.30
N GLU A 29 -1.11 10.22 3.74
CA GLU A 29 -0.66 11.48 3.12
C GLU A 29 -0.10 11.27 1.71
N PHE A 30 0.50 10.10 1.45
CA PHE A 30 1.12 9.80 0.17
C PHE A 30 0.12 9.31 -0.89
N ILE A 31 -1.04 8.79 -0.48
CA ILE A 31 -2.08 8.25 -1.37
C ILE A 31 -3.19 9.26 -1.70
N LEU A 32 -3.30 10.35 -0.94
CA LEU A 32 -4.24 11.45 -1.19
C LEU A 32 -3.85 12.25 -2.44
N PRO A 33 -4.80 12.97 -3.08
CA PRO A 33 -4.47 13.87 -4.19
C PRO A 33 -3.46 14.94 -3.75
N GLY A 34 -2.36 15.09 -4.49
CA GLY A 34 -1.19 15.88 -4.07
C GLY A 34 -0.08 15.07 -3.38
N GLY A 35 -0.36 13.81 -3.02
CA GLY A 35 0.64 12.88 -2.49
C GLY A 35 1.50 12.26 -3.59
N ARG A 36 2.79 12.03 -3.29
CA ARG A 36 3.77 11.52 -4.27
C ARG A 36 3.34 10.21 -4.93
N LEU A 37 2.81 9.25 -4.16
CA LEU A 37 2.41 7.94 -4.71
C LEU A 37 1.16 8.06 -5.60
N TYR A 38 0.26 8.98 -5.27
CA TYR A 38 -0.92 9.27 -6.09
C TYR A 38 -0.52 9.82 -7.47
N GLU A 39 0.37 10.82 -7.51
CA GLU A 39 0.83 11.42 -8.78
C GLU A 39 1.67 10.44 -9.61
N GLN A 40 2.57 9.70 -8.98
CA GLN A 40 3.36 8.68 -9.66
C GLN A 40 2.48 7.59 -10.29
N ARG A 41 1.44 7.14 -9.57
CA ARG A 41 0.46 6.18 -10.09
C ARG A 41 -0.29 6.76 -11.29
N ASN A 42 -0.74 8.01 -11.21
CA ASN A 42 -1.48 8.65 -12.31
C ASN A 42 -0.61 8.81 -13.56
N ARG A 43 0.62 9.29 -13.38
CA ARG A 43 1.56 9.46 -14.50
C ARG A 43 1.91 8.13 -15.16
N ALA A 44 2.16 7.08 -14.38
CA ALA A 44 2.40 5.75 -14.92
C ALA A 44 1.16 5.21 -15.65
N TRP A 45 -0.04 5.47 -15.14
CA TRP A 45 -1.29 5.06 -15.78
C TRP A 45 -1.52 5.76 -17.13
N GLU A 46 -1.26 7.07 -17.22
CA GLU A 46 -1.32 7.82 -18.49
C GLU A 46 -0.33 7.26 -19.51
N LEU A 47 0.95 7.16 -19.14
CA LEU A 47 2.02 6.68 -20.02
C LEU A 47 1.77 5.28 -20.57
N ILE A 48 1.16 4.40 -19.78
CA ILE A 48 0.90 3.03 -20.22
C ILE A 48 -0.34 2.97 -21.12
N ASN A 49 -1.36 3.81 -20.91
CA ASN A 49 -2.52 3.86 -21.81
C ASN A 49 -2.24 4.56 -23.14
N ASP A 50 -1.23 5.43 -23.19
CA ASP A 50 -0.73 6.00 -24.45
C ASP A 50 -0.09 4.93 -25.36
N ILE A 51 0.23 3.73 -24.82
CA ILE A 51 0.75 2.62 -25.61
C ILE A 51 -0.40 1.90 -26.32
N PRO A 52 -0.42 1.83 -27.66
CA PRO A 52 -1.58 1.45 -28.47
C PRO A 52 -2.08 0.00 -28.31
N ARG A 53 -1.45 -0.85 -27.50
CA ARG A 53 -1.84 -2.26 -27.31
C ARG A 53 -1.96 -2.75 -25.85
N ARG A 54 -2.10 -1.87 -24.86
CA ARG A 54 -2.30 -2.34 -23.47
C ARG A 54 -3.25 -1.45 -22.67
N PHE A 55 -4.50 -1.92 -22.49
CA PHE A 55 -5.47 -1.26 -21.63
C PHE A 55 -5.19 -1.60 -20.15
N LEU A 56 -4.76 -0.62 -19.35
CA LEU A 56 -4.75 -0.76 -17.90
C LEU A 56 -6.06 -0.24 -17.32
N ARG A 57 -6.84 -1.14 -16.70
CA ARG A 57 -7.93 -0.71 -15.81
C ARG A 57 -7.34 0.10 -14.67
N LYS A 58 -7.84 1.32 -14.47
CA LYS A 58 -7.47 2.15 -13.32
C LYS A 58 -7.91 1.45 -12.04
N THR A 59 -7.00 0.76 -11.34
CA THR A 59 -7.29 0.16 -10.04
C THR A 59 -7.43 1.26 -8.99
N ALA A 60 -8.67 1.51 -8.55
CA ALA A 60 -8.99 2.62 -7.65
C ALA A 60 -8.37 2.49 -6.24
N ARG A 61 -8.12 1.26 -5.74
CA ARG A 61 -7.67 1.03 -4.35
C ARG A 61 -6.89 -0.28 -4.20
N ARG A 62 -5.59 -0.30 -4.51
CA ARG A 62 -4.74 -1.48 -4.20
C ARG A 62 -3.47 -1.14 -3.40
N VAL A 63 -3.36 0.09 -2.89
CA VAL A 63 -2.19 0.52 -2.10
C VAL A 63 -2.61 0.80 -0.67
N VAL A 64 -3.36 -0.12 -0.06
CA VAL A 64 -3.93 -0.04 1.30
C VAL A 64 -5.21 0.79 1.37
N HIS A 65 -6.33 0.10 1.60
CA HIS A 65 -7.53 0.70 2.20
C HIS A 65 -7.51 0.31 3.67
N VAL A 66 -7.02 1.19 4.54
CA VAL A 66 -7.24 1.04 5.98
C VAL A 66 -8.62 1.62 6.27
N PRO A 67 -9.62 0.81 6.67
CA PRO A 67 -10.89 1.36 7.12
C PRO A 67 -10.62 2.23 8.35
N GLN A 68 -10.96 3.53 8.25
CA GLN A 68 -10.75 4.53 9.31
C GLN A 68 -11.84 4.51 10.40
N ASP A 69 -12.48 3.37 10.63
CA ASP A 69 -13.44 3.25 11.73
C ASP A 69 -13.39 1.85 12.37
N ARG A 70 -12.75 1.80 13.53
CA ARG A 70 -13.04 0.83 14.57
C ARG A 70 -12.75 1.48 15.92
N ARG A 71 -13.74 2.22 16.42
CA ARG A 71 -14.03 2.12 17.86
C ARG A 71 -14.49 0.70 18.18
#